data_AF-B2TNP7-F1
#
_entry.id   AF-B2TNP7-F1
#
_cell.length_a   1.000
_cell.length_b   1.000
_cell.length_c   1.000
_cell.angle_alpha   90.00
_cell.angle_beta   90.00
_cell.angle_gamma   90.00
#
_symmetry.space_group_name_H-M   'P 1'
#
loop_
_entity.id
_entity.type
_entity.pdbx_description
1 polymer ?
#
loop_
_entity_poly.entity_id
_entity_poly.type
_entity_poly.pdbx_seq_one_letter_code
_entity_poly.pdbx_strand_id
1 'polypeptide(L)' 'MKFTKIGGIPTWIQDAEYPQCPKCGEKMMFVGQVSMEDLEEYGEGIYYGFICNECKIAATGYQQT' A
#
# COMPACT_ATOMS: atom_id res chain seq x y z
N MET A 1 17.62 1.84 -6.95
CA MET A 1 16.52 2.83 -7.04
C MET A 1 15.73 2.71 -5.76
N LYS A 2 15.22 3.79 -5.19
CA LYS A 2 14.32 3.68 -4.02
C LYS A 2 12.87 3.59 -4.47
N PHE A 3 12.13 2.62 -3.97
CA PHE A 3 10.73 2.37 -4.35
C PHE A 3 9.73 2.87 -3.30
N THR A 4 10.21 3.19 -2.10
CA THR A 4 9.45 3.82 -1.02
C THR A 4 9.02 5.23 -1.42
N LYS A 5 7.71 5.49 -1.32
CA LYS A 5 7.13 6.79 -1.70
C LYS A 5 5.81 7.06 -0.98
N ILE A 6 5.50 8.34 -0.79
CA ILE A 6 4.20 8.83 -0.32
C ILE A 6 3.46 9.43 -1.52
N GLY A 7 2.21 9.02 -1.71
CA GLY A 7 1.37 9.38 -2.83
C GLY A 7 1.84 8.78 -4.17
N GLY A 8 1.27 9.29 -5.26
CA GLY A 8 1.52 8.78 -6.61
C GLY A 8 0.79 7.47 -6.92
N ILE A 9 1.23 6.79 -7.98
CA ILE A 9 0.64 5.53 -8.44
C ILE A 9 1.38 4.37 -7.75
N PRO A 10 0.69 3.40 -7.11
CA PRO A 10 1.34 2.25 -6.49
C PRO A 10 2.17 1.43 -7.49
N THR A 11 3.31 0.92 -7.04
CA THR A 11 4.11 -0.05 -7.80
C THR A 11 3.70 -1.46 -7.38
N TRP A 12 2.68 -2.02 -8.02
CA TRP A 12 2.21 -3.37 -7.73
C TRP A 12 3.23 -4.44 -8.13
N ILE A 13 3.34 -5.49 -7.30
CA ILE A 13 4.12 -6.70 -7.61
C ILE A 13 3.22 -7.74 -8.28
N GLN A 14 1.99 -7.86 -7.78
CA GLN A 14 0.96 -8.76 -8.30
C GLN A 14 -0.19 -7.94 -8.91
N ASP A 15 -1.42 -8.45 -8.85
CA ASP A 15 -2.61 -7.70 -9.26
C ASP A 15 -2.83 -6.47 -8.37
N ALA A 16 -3.40 -5.42 -8.95
CA ALA A 16 -3.73 -4.21 -8.22
C ALA A 16 -4.87 -4.46 -7.22
N GLU A 17 -4.59 -4.30 -5.93
CA GLU A 17 -5.57 -4.53 -4.87
C GLU A 17 -5.84 -3.24 -4.08
N TYR A 18 -7.10 -2.83 -4.01
CA TYR A 18 -7.51 -1.70 -3.19
C TYR A 18 -8.57 -2.17 -2.20
N PRO A 19 -8.29 -2.10 -0.89
CA PRO A 19 -9.24 -2.58 0.12
C PRO A 19 -10.49 -1.70 0.13
N GLN A 20 -11.63 -2.30 0.45
CA GLN A 20 -12.85 -1.59 0.79
C GLN A 20 -12.86 -1.22 2.28
N CYS A 21 -13.43 -0.07 2.61
CA CYS A 21 -13.58 0.33 4.00
C CYS A 21 -14.58 -0.58 4.72
N PRO A 22 -14.22 -1.20 5.87
CA PRO A 22 -15.15 -2.10 6.58
C PRO A 22 -16.35 -1.37 7.19
N LYS A 23 -16.33 -0.03 7.24
CA LYS A 23 -17.42 0.78 7.81
C LYS A 23 -18.39 1.30 6.75
N CYS A 24 -17.90 1.87 5.65
CA CYS A 24 -18.76 2.46 4.61
C CYS A 24 -18.75 1.70 3.27
N GLY A 25 -17.93 0.68 3.10
CA GLY A 25 -17.82 -0.11 1.85
C GLY A 25 -17.04 0.59 0.73
N GLU A 26 -16.75 1.88 0.86
CA GLU A 26 -16.03 2.65 -0.17
C GLU A 26 -14.60 2.15 -0.38
N LYS A 27 -14.15 2.20 -1.64
CA LYS A 27 -12.77 1.87 -2.02
C LYS A 27 -11.80 2.83 -1.32
N MET A 28 -10.79 2.31 -0.62
CA MET A 28 -9.81 3.13 0.08
C MET A 28 -8.81 3.78 -0.89
N MET A 29 -8.36 4.99 -0.55
CA MET A 29 -7.35 5.72 -1.33
C MET A 29 -5.95 5.26 -0.93
N PHE A 30 -5.06 5.14 -1.91
CA PHE A 30 -3.65 4.89 -1.67
C PHE A 30 -2.98 6.11 -1.02
N VAL A 31 -2.14 5.87 -0.02
CA VAL A 31 -1.38 6.90 0.70
C VAL A 31 0.11 6.80 0.41
N GLY A 32 0.66 5.60 0.27
CA GLY A 32 2.09 5.42 0.07
C GLY A 32 2.50 3.96 0.16
N GLN A 33 3.75 3.68 -0.16
CA GLN A 33 4.32 2.34 -0.10
C GLN A 33 5.70 2.37 0.54
N VAL A 34 6.07 1.24 1.14
CA VAL A 34 7.39 0.97 1.71
C VAL A 34 7.91 -0.31 1.08
N SER A 35 9.05 -0.23 0.38
CA SER A 35 9.73 -1.39 -0.18
C SER A 35 10.69 -1.95 0.87
N MET A 36 10.66 -3.25 1.10
CA MET A 36 11.60 -3.88 2.04
C MET A 36 13.03 -3.89 1.50
N GLU A 37 13.23 -3.88 0.17
CA GLU A 37 14.54 -3.72 -0.47
C GLU A 37 15.21 -2.38 -0.12
N ASP A 38 14.42 -1.35 0.23
CA ASP A 38 14.96 -0.05 0.67
C ASP A 38 15.42 -0.05 2.13
N LEU A 39 14.98 -1.04 2.92
CA LEU A 39 15.19 -1.11 4.37
C LEU A 39 16.23 -2.17 4.77
N GLU A 40 16.25 -3.32 4.09
CA GLU A 40 17.07 -4.47 4.44
C GLU A 40 17.77 -5.06 3.20
N GLU A 41 19.00 -5.55 3.35
CA GLU A 41 19.84 -6.08 2.24
C GLU A 41 19.16 -7.23 1.47
N TYR A 42 18.33 -8.01 2.17
CA TYR A 42 17.56 -9.13 1.62
C TYR A 42 16.06 -8.95 1.85
N GLY A 43 15.61 -7.69 2.06
CA GLY A 43 14.20 -7.38 2.26
C GLY A 43 13.43 -7.54 0.96
N GLU A 44 12.32 -8.28 1.01
CA GLU A 44 11.49 -8.53 -0.17
C GLU A 44 10.06 -8.02 0.03
N GLY A 45 9.41 -7.74 -1.09
CA GLY A 45 8.02 -7.30 -1.11
C GLY A 45 7.83 -5.81 -0.79
N ILE A 46 6.57 -5.39 -0.91
CA ILE A 46 6.15 -4.01 -0.72
C ILE A 46 4.91 -3.99 0.18
N TYR A 47 4.96 -3.16 1.22
CA TYR A 47 3.78 -2.75 1.98
C TYR A 47 3.14 -1.52 1.33
N TYR A 48 1.83 -1.55 1.18
CA TYR A 48 1.02 -0.44 0.67
C TYR A 48 0.09 0.06 1.77
N GLY A 49 0.07 1.36 2.01
CA GLY A 49 -0.83 2.02 2.95
C GLY A 49 -2.02 2.65 2.23
N PHE A 50 -3.20 2.48 2.81
CA PHE A 50 -4.45 3.04 2.33
C PHE A 50 -5.22 3.72 3.45
N ILE A 51 -6.11 4.65 3.08
CA ILE A 51 -7.03 5.29 4.02
C ILE A 51 -8.43 5.44 3.43
N CYS A 52 -9.46 5.24 4.24
CA CYS A 52 -10.79 5.72 3.93
C CYS A 52 -10.88 7.21 4.30
N ASN A 53 -11.10 8.07 3.30
CA ASN A 53 -11.14 9.51 3.54
C ASN A 53 -12.32 9.93 4.44
N GLU A 54 -13.45 9.22 4.40
CA GLU A 54 -14.61 9.56 5.22
C GLU A 54 -14.48 9.01 6.65
N CYS A 55 -14.23 7.70 6.76
CA CYS A 55 -14.23 7.02 8.05
C CYS A 55 -12.91 7.16 8.82
N LYS A 56 -11.84 7.67 8.19
CA LYS A 56 -10.47 7.78 8.74
C LYS A 56 -9.88 6.46 9.22
N ILE A 57 -10.35 5.35 8.65
CA ILE A 57 -9.81 4.00 8.87
C ILE A 57 -8.66 3.76 7.90
N ALA A 58 -7.52 3.32 8.41
CA ALA A 58 -6.37 2.91 7.61
C ALA A 58 -6.38 1.40 7.35
N ALA A 59 -5.75 0.99 6.25
CA ALA A 59 -5.49 -0.41 5.93
C ALA A 59 -4.10 -0.55 5.33
N THR A 60 -3.54 -1.75 5.42
CA THR A 60 -2.26 -2.11 4.82
C THR A 60 -2.41 -3.37 3.98
N GLY A 61 -1.87 -3.35 2.76
CA GLY A 61 -1.69 -4.53 1.92
C GLY A 61 -0.20 -4.88 1.81
N TYR A 62 0.11 -6.15 1.57
CA TYR A 62 1.47 -6.62 1.32
C TYR A 62 1.49 -7.52 0.09
N GLN A 63 2.48 -7.34 -0.78
CA GLN A 63 2.72 -8.23 -1.91
C GLN A 63 4.20 -8.63 -1.93
N GLN A 64 4.45 -9.85 -2.37
CA GLN A 64 5.77 -10.44 -2.60
C GLN A 64 5.65 -11.39 -3.80
N THR A 65 6.76 -11.62 -4.49
CA THR A 65 6.85 -12.59 -5.60
C THR A 65 6.81 -14.02 -5.07
#